data_AF-A0A496WQJ4-F1
#
_entry.id   AF-A0A496WQJ4-F1
#
_cell.length_a   1.000
_cell.length_b   1.000
_cell.length_c   1.000
_cell.angle_alpha   90.00
_cell.angle_beta   90.00
_cell.angle_gamma   90.00
#
_symmetry.space_group_name_H-M   'P 1'
#
loop_
_entity.id
_entity.type
_entity.pdbx_description
1 polymer ?
#
loop_
_entity_poly.entity_id
_entity_poly.type
_entity_poly.pdbx_seq_one_letter_code
_entity_poly.pdbx_strand_id
1 'polypeptide(L)'
;LLYGEIIVLVSFTTILSIYFWMTRETDASSISKELELSRYWRLLGIFTVMGVWAGAVASNAVESDAAWHQVTIRDTDFTPTHIIIFYFALPFLTAMLIPAFIWTHTRIPAYMNKISIPFLAVVVGILMIMPNYGFNEWGHTFFYAEELFAAPIHWGFVFLGWSLFFLVPLAMQLFTNMARLIAQTTDEDYKSSEA
;
A
#
# COMPACT_ATOMS: atom_id res chain seq x y z
N LEU A 1 -16.10 -17.70 -0.99
CA LEU A 1 -15.56 -16.34 -0.80
C LEU A 1 -14.03 -16.38 -0.79
N LEU A 2 -13.42 -16.96 0.26
CA LEU A 2 -11.96 -17.13 0.42
C LEU A 2 -11.16 -17.44 -0.85
N TYR A 3 -11.50 -18.52 -1.57
CA TYR A 3 -10.76 -18.86 -2.79
C TYR A 3 -10.91 -17.83 -3.92
N GLY A 4 -12.10 -17.24 -4.03
CA GLY A 4 -12.40 -16.26 -5.08
C GLY A 4 -11.65 -14.94 -4.87
N GLU A 5 -11.64 -14.41 -3.65
CA GLU A 5 -10.94 -13.17 -3.32
C GLU A 5 -9.43 -13.30 -3.48
N ILE A 6 -8.83 -14.45 -3.10
CA ILE A 6 -7.40 -14.72 -3.31
C ILE A 6 -7.08 -14.73 -4.81
N ILE A 7 -7.86 -15.45 -5.62
CA ILE A 7 -7.67 -15.50 -7.08
C ILE A 7 -7.77 -14.09 -7.68
N VAL A 8 -8.78 -13.31 -7.27
CA VAL A 8 -8.98 -11.94 -7.74
C VAL A 8 -7.79 -11.05 -7.36
N LEU A 9 -7.35 -11.06 -6.11
CA LEU A 9 -6.26 -10.21 -5.64
C LEU A 9 -4.92 -10.56 -6.29
N VAL A 10 -4.59 -11.85 -6.39
CA VAL A 10 -3.35 -12.30 -7.05
C VAL A 10 -3.37 -11.96 -8.52
N SER A 11 -4.50 -12.18 -9.20
CA SER A 11 -4.67 -11.85 -10.63
C SER A 11 -4.58 -10.34 -10.84
N PHE A 12 -5.29 -9.54 -10.04
CA PHE A 12 -5.27 -8.08 -10.09
C PHE A 12 -3.85 -7.54 -9.93
N THR A 13 -3.15 -7.96 -8.88
CA THR A 13 -1.79 -7.51 -8.57
C THR A 13 -0.83 -7.88 -9.71
N THR A 14 -0.89 -9.12 -10.17
CA THR A 14 0.05 -9.64 -11.19
C THR A 14 -0.20 -9.01 -12.55
N ILE A 15 -1.44 -9.00 -13.02
CA ILE A 15 -1.81 -8.44 -14.32
C ILE A 15 -1.47 -6.96 -14.38
N LEU A 16 -1.82 -6.19 -13.34
CA LEU A 16 -1.57 -4.76 -13.32
C LEU A 16 -0.07 -4.45 -13.23
N SER A 17 0.68 -5.20 -12.43
CA SER A 17 2.13 -5.09 -12.32
C SER A 17 2.83 -5.38 -13.66
N ILE A 18 2.44 -6.47 -14.34
CA ILE A 18 2.97 -6.83 -15.66
C ILE A 18 2.60 -5.75 -16.67
N TYR A 19 1.33 -5.32 -16.72
CA TYR A 19 0.86 -4.28 -17.62
C TYR A 19 1.68 -2.99 -17.45
N PHE A 20 1.86 -2.54 -16.22
CA PHE A 20 2.68 -1.38 -15.91
C PHE A 20 4.15 -1.60 -16.29
N TRP A 21 4.74 -2.75 -16.02
CA TRP A 21 6.12 -2.99 -16.43
C TRP A 21 6.31 -2.99 -17.96
N MET A 22 5.36 -3.56 -18.70
CA MET A 22 5.40 -3.70 -20.16
C MET A 22 5.14 -2.38 -20.88
N THR A 23 4.30 -1.52 -20.31
CA THR A 23 3.98 -0.18 -20.86
C THR A 23 4.85 0.92 -20.24
N ARG A 24 6.01 0.58 -19.67
CA ARG A 24 6.90 1.55 -19.02
C ARG A 24 7.49 2.52 -20.03
N GLU A 25 7.72 3.74 -19.59
CA GLU A 25 8.50 4.70 -20.36
C GLU A 25 9.98 4.47 -20.10
N THR A 26 10.80 4.54 -21.15
CA THR A 26 12.25 4.31 -21.06
C THR A 26 13.06 5.58 -21.09
N ASP A 27 12.51 6.66 -21.65
CA ASP A 27 13.17 7.96 -21.76
C ASP A 27 12.47 8.99 -20.88
N ALA A 28 13.09 9.28 -19.73
CA ALA A 28 12.58 10.27 -18.78
C ALA A 28 12.61 11.70 -19.33
N SER A 29 13.46 12.00 -20.31
CA SER A 29 13.60 13.35 -20.87
C SER A 29 12.45 13.74 -21.80
N SER A 30 11.72 12.75 -22.31
CA SER A 30 10.55 12.93 -23.17
C SER A 30 9.29 13.38 -22.42
N ILE A 31 9.31 13.34 -21.08
CA ILE A 31 8.16 13.61 -20.23
C ILE A 31 8.11 15.10 -19.91
N SER A 32 7.03 15.78 -20.31
CA SER A 32 6.82 17.19 -19.97
C SER A 32 6.56 17.38 -18.47
N LYS A 33 6.85 18.58 -17.96
CA LYS A 33 6.67 18.89 -16.53
C LYS A 33 5.21 18.86 -16.10
N GLU A 34 4.30 19.28 -16.98
CA GLU A 34 2.85 19.26 -16.75
C GLU A 34 2.36 17.82 -16.66
N LEU A 35 2.85 16.95 -17.56
CA LEU A 35 2.54 15.53 -17.53
C LEU A 35 3.09 14.88 -16.27
N GLU A 36 4.34 15.18 -15.88
CA GLU A 36 4.91 14.72 -14.61
C GLU A 36 4.08 15.19 -13.40
N LEU A 37 3.68 16.47 -13.35
CA LEU A 37 2.86 17.01 -12.26
C LEU A 37 1.48 16.32 -12.19
N SER A 38 0.85 16.07 -13.33
CA SER A 38 -0.42 15.32 -13.38
C SER A 38 -0.28 13.89 -12.82
N ARG A 39 0.88 13.26 -12.98
CA ARG A 39 1.17 11.92 -12.46
C ARG A 39 1.32 11.91 -10.95
N TYR A 40 1.87 12.96 -10.35
CA TYR A 40 1.87 13.14 -8.90
C TYR A 40 0.44 13.25 -8.35
N TRP A 41 -0.44 14.01 -9.00
CA TRP A 41 -1.85 14.08 -8.59
C TRP A 41 -2.57 12.74 -8.68
N ARG A 42 -2.30 11.94 -9.72
CA ARG A 42 -2.82 10.57 -9.83
C ARG A 42 -2.33 9.70 -8.67
N LEU A 43 -1.05 9.78 -8.33
CA LEU A 43 -0.46 9.04 -7.22
C LEU A 43 -1.08 9.44 -5.87
N LEU A 44 -1.29 10.73 -5.62
CA LEU A 44 -2.02 11.22 -4.45
C LEU A 44 -3.48 10.74 -4.42
N GLY A 45 -4.13 10.63 -5.59
CA GLY A 45 -5.45 10.03 -5.72
C GLY A 45 -5.48 8.57 -5.28
N ILE A 46 -4.48 7.78 -5.70
CA ILE A 46 -4.31 6.38 -5.26
C ILE A 46 -4.12 6.33 -3.73
N PHE A 47 -3.22 7.15 -3.18
CA PHE A 47 -2.99 7.19 -1.73
C PHE A 47 -4.23 7.63 -0.94
N THR A 48 -5.06 8.52 -1.48
CA THR A 48 -6.33 8.92 -0.87
C THR A 48 -7.30 7.74 -0.79
N VAL A 49 -7.51 7.02 -1.90
CA VAL A 49 -8.36 5.82 -1.93
C VAL A 49 -7.86 4.78 -0.92
N MET A 50 -6.56 4.57 -0.88
CA MET A 50 -5.92 3.66 0.05
C MET A 50 -6.07 4.08 1.51
N GLY A 51 -5.93 5.38 1.81
CA GLY A 51 -6.11 5.90 3.17
C GLY A 51 -7.54 5.74 3.67
N VAL A 52 -8.52 6.02 2.81
CA VAL A 52 -9.95 5.78 3.12
C VAL A 52 -10.21 4.29 3.35
N TRP A 53 -9.68 3.42 2.49
CA TRP A 53 -9.78 1.97 2.65
C TRP A 53 -9.16 1.51 3.97
N ALA A 54 -7.92 1.91 4.27
CA ALA A 54 -7.22 1.56 5.50
C ALA A 54 -7.99 2.02 6.75
N GLY A 55 -8.54 3.23 6.73
CA GLY A 55 -9.40 3.73 7.80
C GLY A 55 -10.67 2.89 7.99
N ALA A 56 -11.33 2.49 6.90
CA ALA A 56 -12.50 1.61 6.95
C ALA A 56 -12.17 0.23 7.51
N VAL A 57 -11.03 -0.36 7.12
CA VAL A 57 -10.55 -1.65 7.64
C VAL A 57 -10.25 -1.56 9.13
N ALA A 58 -9.49 -0.54 9.55
CA ALA A 58 -9.12 -0.34 10.95
C ALA A 58 -10.34 -0.13 11.85
N SER A 59 -11.34 0.63 11.40
CA SER A 59 -12.51 0.98 12.22
C SER A 59 -13.62 -0.09 12.21
N ASN A 60 -13.83 -0.78 11.10
CA ASN A 60 -14.96 -1.72 10.98
C ASN A 60 -14.50 -3.16 11.03
N ALA A 61 -13.51 -3.51 10.20
CA ALA A 61 -13.14 -4.90 9.99
C ALA A 61 -12.43 -5.45 11.22
N VAL A 62 -11.40 -4.77 11.73
CA VAL A 62 -10.67 -5.19 12.94
C VAL A 62 -11.58 -5.27 14.17
N GLU A 63 -12.42 -4.25 14.40
CA GLU A 63 -13.36 -4.25 15.53
C GLU A 63 -14.44 -5.33 15.41
N SER A 64 -14.89 -5.64 14.18
CA SER A 64 -15.84 -6.74 13.96
C SER A 64 -15.25 -8.09 14.35
N ASP A 65 -13.95 -8.29 14.15
CA ASP A 65 -13.25 -9.52 14.54
C ASP A 65 -13.11 -9.66 16.05
N ALA A 66 -12.74 -8.56 16.72
CA ALA A 66 -12.71 -8.50 18.17
C ALA A 66 -14.08 -8.86 18.78
N ALA A 67 -15.17 -8.34 18.21
CA ALA A 67 -16.53 -8.68 18.62
C ALA A 67 -16.88 -10.16 18.32
N TRP A 68 -16.45 -10.70 17.18
CA TRP A 68 -16.68 -12.10 16.81
C TRP A 68 -16.02 -13.08 17.79
N HIS A 69 -14.83 -12.73 18.30
CA HIS A 69 -14.15 -13.50 19.34
C HIS A 69 -14.90 -13.53 20.68
N GLN A 70 -15.79 -12.59 20.96
CA GLN A 70 -16.58 -12.59 22.21
C GLN A 70 -17.81 -13.50 22.16
N VAL A 71 -18.20 -13.95 20.97
CA VAL A 71 -19.49 -14.66 20.76
C VAL A 71 -19.33 -16.04 20.14
N THR A 72 -18.11 -16.45 19.77
CA THR A 72 -17.86 -17.76 19.17
C THR A 72 -16.66 -18.46 19.79
N ILE A 73 -16.76 -19.79 19.85
CA ILE A 73 -15.60 -20.68 19.95
C ILE A 73 -15.33 -21.13 18.51
N ARG A 74 -14.11 -20.94 18.02
CA ARG A 74 -13.78 -21.11 16.61
C ARG A 74 -13.58 -22.58 16.26
N ASP A 75 -14.25 -23.07 15.22
CA ASP A 75 -14.01 -24.40 14.65
C ASP A 75 -12.70 -24.48 13.83
N THR A 76 -12.26 -23.34 13.31
CA THR A 76 -11.06 -23.16 12.49
C THR A 76 -10.68 -21.68 12.47
N ASP A 77 -9.48 -21.37 11.98
CA ASP A 77 -9.01 -20.00 11.79
C ASP A 77 -9.65 -19.32 10.57
N PHE A 78 -10.34 -20.05 9.70
CA PHE A 78 -11.15 -19.47 8.63
C PHE A 78 -12.52 -19.01 9.13
N THR A 79 -12.55 -18.05 10.06
CA THR A 79 -13.80 -17.43 10.52
C THR A 79 -14.38 -16.49 9.47
N PRO A 80 -15.69 -16.17 9.52
CA PRO A 80 -16.28 -15.19 8.61
C PRO A 80 -15.58 -13.83 8.61
N THR A 81 -15.12 -13.36 9.78
CA THR A 81 -14.37 -12.10 9.94
C THR A 81 -12.94 -12.22 9.43
N HIS A 82 -12.24 -13.33 9.72
CA HIS A 82 -10.88 -13.55 9.25
C HIS A 82 -10.81 -13.60 7.72
N ILE A 83 -11.73 -14.33 7.07
CA ILE A 83 -11.82 -14.38 5.59
C ILE A 83 -11.84 -12.96 5.02
N ILE A 84 -12.70 -12.08 5.54
CA ILE A 84 -12.80 -10.71 5.04
C ILE A 84 -11.54 -9.89 5.35
N ILE A 85 -10.99 -9.96 6.56
CA ILE A 85 -9.92 -9.07 7.00
C ILE A 85 -8.56 -9.49 6.45
N PHE A 86 -8.19 -10.74 6.71
CA PHE A 86 -6.83 -11.25 6.48
C PHE A 86 -6.61 -11.77 5.07
N TYR A 87 -7.68 -12.16 4.38
CA TYR A 87 -7.59 -12.72 3.03
C TYR A 87 -8.11 -11.76 1.94
N PHE A 88 -8.79 -10.68 2.32
CA PHE A 88 -9.18 -9.62 1.39
C PHE A 88 -8.76 -8.22 1.82
N ALA A 89 -9.28 -7.70 2.93
CA ALA A 89 -9.26 -6.27 3.23
C ALA A 89 -7.86 -5.72 3.45
N LEU A 90 -7.03 -6.41 4.22
CA LEU A 90 -5.63 -6.02 4.41
C LEU A 90 -4.75 -6.40 3.20
N PRO A 91 -4.84 -7.62 2.61
CA PRO A 91 -4.12 -7.93 1.37
C PRO A 91 -4.42 -6.98 0.20
N PHE A 92 -5.62 -6.39 0.13
CA PHE A 92 -5.97 -5.40 -0.89
C PHE A 92 -5.07 -4.16 -0.83
N LEU A 93 -4.60 -3.76 0.35
CA LEU A 93 -3.62 -2.67 0.49
C LEU A 93 -2.31 -3.03 -0.23
N THR A 94 -1.80 -4.24 -0.01
CA THR A 94 -0.63 -4.76 -0.73
C THR A 94 -0.86 -4.85 -2.23
N ALA A 95 -2.04 -5.37 -2.63
CA ALA A 95 -2.42 -5.55 -4.02
C ALA A 95 -2.49 -4.23 -4.80
N MET A 96 -2.81 -3.13 -4.12
CA MET A 96 -2.79 -1.77 -4.69
C MET A 96 -1.38 -1.15 -4.66
N LEU A 97 -0.61 -1.37 -3.59
CA LEU A 97 0.71 -0.76 -3.42
C LEU A 97 1.77 -1.30 -4.37
N ILE A 98 1.78 -2.61 -4.65
CA ILE A 98 2.80 -3.19 -5.54
C ILE A 98 2.71 -2.60 -6.96
N PRO A 99 1.52 -2.58 -7.63
CA PRO A 99 1.40 -1.94 -8.92
C PRO A 99 1.63 -0.42 -8.87
N ALA A 100 1.18 0.27 -7.82
CA ALA A 100 1.43 1.70 -7.66
C ALA A 100 2.94 2.01 -7.55
N PHE A 101 3.68 1.19 -6.81
CA PHE A 101 5.13 1.29 -6.70
C PHE A 101 5.80 1.10 -8.06
N ILE A 102 5.43 0.05 -8.80
CA ILE A 102 5.96 -0.18 -10.15
C ILE A 102 5.63 1.01 -11.05
N TRP A 103 4.38 1.47 -11.06
CA TRP A 103 3.92 2.59 -11.87
C TRP A 103 4.71 3.87 -11.61
N THR A 104 4.93 4.22 -10.35
CA THR A 104 5.74 5.39 -9.97
C THR A 104 7.16 5.31 -10.52
N HIS A 105 7.83 4.17 -10.38
CA HIS A 105 9.21 3.97 -10.81
C HIS A 105 9.39 3.81 -12.33
N THR A 106 8.29 3.82 -13.08
CA THR A 106 8.28 3.64 -14.54
C THR A 106 7.61 4.80 -15.29
N ARG A 107 7.03 5.79 -14.58
CA ARG A 107 6.33 6.94 -15.16
C ARG A 107 6.73 8.28 -14.54
N ILE A 108 7.32 8.33 -13.35
CA ILE A 108 7.69 9.61 -12.76
C ILE A 108 9.21 9.78 -12.87
N PRO A 109 9.71 10.76 -13.68
CA PRO A 109 11.13 11.00 -13.90
C PRO A 109 11.99 10.98 -12.63
N ALA A 110 11.51 11.59 -11.54
CA ALA A 110 12.22 11.64 -10.27
C ALA A 110 12.51 10.24 -9.67
N TYR A 111 11.69 9.23 -9.99
CA TYR A 111 11.78 7.87 -9.48
C TYR A 111 12.31 6.86 -10.52
N MET A 112 12.37 7.23 -11.81
CA MET A 112 12.90 6.35 -12.85
C MET A 112 14.37 6.00 -12.60
N ASN A 113 14.70 4.72 -12.78
CA ASN A 113 16.04 4.15 -12.53
C ASN A 113 16.57 4.36 -11.10
N LYS A 114 15.69 4.65 -10.15
CA LYS A 114 15.99 4.82 -8.73
C LYS A 114 14.98 4.00 -7.91
N ILE A 115 15.22 3.88 -6.62
CA ILE A 115 14.26 3.28 -5.69
C ILE A 115 13.99 4.29 -4.59
N SER A 116 12.73 4.67 -4.41
CA SER A 116 12.32 5.41 -3.22
C SER A 116 12.35 4.48 -2.01
N ILE A 117 13.34 4.66 -1.15
CA ILE A 117 13.44 3.95 0.13
C ILE A 117 12.18 4.11 0.99
N PRO A 118 11.60 5.32 1.19
CA PRO A 118 10.39 5.43 2.00
C PRO A 118 9.19 4.75 1.34
N PHE A 119 9.06 4.78 0.00
CA PHE A 119 7.98 4.05 -0.67
C PHE A 119 8.18 2.54 -0.54
N LEU A 120 9.40 2.03 -0.76
CA LEU A 120 9.71 0.62 -0.62
C LEU A 120 9.43 0.13 0.81
N ALA A 121 9.78 0.93 1.83
CA ALA A 121 9.55 0.60 3.22
C ALA A 121 8.04 0.45 3.52
N VAL A 122 7.18 1.33 2.99
CA VAL A 122 5.72 1.20 3.12
C VAL A 122 5.21 -0.07 2.43
N VAL A 123 5.65 -0.35 1.20
CA VAL A 123 5.23 -1.55 0.44
C VAL A 123 5.64 -2.82 1.15
N VAL A 124 6.91 -2.94 1.56
CA VAL A 124 7.44 -4.12 2.25
C VAL A 124 6.82 -4.25 3.63
N GLY A 125 6.64 -3.15 4.35
CA GLY A 125 5.93 -3.10 5.62
C GLY A 125 4.56 -3.74 5.59
N ILE A 126 3.74 -3.30 4.65
CA ILE A 126 2.39 -3.79 4.45
C ILE A 126 2.39 -5.20 3.86
N LEU A 127 3.43 -5.64 3.14
CA LEU A 127 3.57 -7.03 2.72
C LEU A 127 3.93 -7.97 3.90
N MET A 128 4.79 -7.51 4.80
CA MET A 128 5.33 -8.27 5.94
C MET A 128 4.33 -8.46 7.09
N ILE A 129 3.11 -7.95 6.94
CA ILE A 129 2.00 -8.33 7.79
C ILE A 129 1.52 -9.77 7.51
N MET A 130 1.68 -10.28 6.29
CA MET A 130 1.17 -11.60 5.87
C MET A 130 1.73 -12.76 6.70
N PRO A 131 3.02 -12.78 7.06
CA PRO A 131 3.52 -13.72 8.06
C PRO A 131 2.74 -13.72 9.37
N ASN A 132 2.29 -12.56 9.88
CA ASN A 132 1.48 -12.55 11.12
C ASN A 132 0.09 -13.12 10.89
N TYR A 133 -0.50 -12.99 9.70
CA TYR A 133 -1.81 -13.62 9.47
C TYR A 133 -1.70 -15.14 9.65
N GLY A 134 -0.66 -15.75 9.08
CA GLY A 134 -0.40 -17.18 9.27
C GLY A 134 0.10 -17.57 10.67
N PHE A 135 1.00 -16.78 11.27
CA PHE A 135 1.61 -17.10 12.57
C PHE A 135 0.75 -16.72 13.78
N ASN A 136 -0.13 -15.73 13.67
CA ASN A 136 -1.04 -15.34 14.74
C ASN A 136 -2.03 -16.46 15.01
N GLU A 137 -2.64 -17.00 13.95
CA GLU A 137 -3.60 -18.11 14.01
C GLU A 137 -2.94 -19.42 14.50
N TRP A 138 -1.74 -19.74 13.98
CA TRP A 138 -0.92 -20.84 14.50
C TRP A 138 -0.55 -20.64 15.98
N GLY A 139 -0.20 -19.41 16.38
CA GLY A 139 0.13 -19.04 17.74
C GLY A 139 -1.01 -19.31 18.72
N HIS A 140 -2.24 -18.92 18.40
CA HIS A 140 -3.41 -19.20 19.23
C HIS A 140 -3.73 -20.70 19.38
N THR A 141 -3.32 -21.54 18.42
CA THR A 141 -3.55 -22.99 18.48
C THR A 141 -2.52 -23.72 19.36
N PHE A 142 -1.30 -23.19 19.48
CA PHE A 142 -0.16 -23.90 20.11
C PHE A 142 0.52 -23.16 21.28
N PHE A 143 0.26 -21.87 21.47
CA PHE A 143 0.74 -21.07 22.60
C PHE A 143 -0.42 -20.68 23.52
N TYR A 144 -0.35 -21.07 24.80
CA TYR A 144 -1.25 -20.61 25.88
C TYR A 144 -1.10 -19.12 26.24
N ALA A 145 -0.53 -18.31 25.35
CA ALA A 145 -0.08 -16.94 25.63
C ALA A 145 -0.89 -15.92 24.83
N GLU A 146 -2.21 -15.95 24.95
CA GLU A 146 -3.08 -14.91 24.39
C GLU A 146 -2.88 -13.55 25.09
N GLU A 147 -2.21 -13.52 26.25
CA GLU A 147 -2.14 -12.34 27.12
C GLU A 147 -0.92 -11.42 26.91
N LEU A 148 0.02 -11.76 26.02
CA LEU A 148 1.22 -10.93 25.79
C LEU A 148 1.33 -10.50 24.32
N PHE A 149 0.91 -9.26 24.03
CA PHE A 149 1.12 -8.61 22.74
C PHE A 149 2.60 -8.50 22.33
N ALA A 150 3.54 -8.73 23.28
CA ALA A 150 4.98 -8.80 23.05
C ALA A 150 5.47 -10.16 22.52
N ALA A 151 4.59 -11.17 22.40
CA ALA A 151 4.96 -12.46 21.87
C ALA A 151 5.50 -12.34 20.43
N PRO A 152 6.54 -13.11 20.04
CA PRO A 152 7.14 -13.07 18.70
C PRO A 152 6.14 -13.16 17.53
N ILE A 153 4.99 -13.80 17.74
CA ILE A 153 3.91 -13.95 16.73
C ILE A 153 3.24 -12.62 16.34
N HIS A 154 3.33 -11.57 17.17
CA HIS A 154 2.71 -10.26 16.92
C HIS A 154 3.69 -9.24 16.30
N TRP A 155 4.98 -9.58 16.15
CA TRP A 155 6.02 -8.62 15.77
C TRP A 155 5.88 -8.02 14.38
N GLY A 156 5.22 -8.69 13.44
CA GLY A 156 4.98 -8.06 12.15
C GLY A 156 3.80 -7.07 12.16
N PHE A 157 2.92 -7.04 13.18
CA PHE A 157 2.07 -5.87 13.42
C PHE A 157 2.92 -4.67 13.84
N VAL A 158 3.98 -4.89 14.63
CA VAL A 158 4.95 -3.83 14.99
C VAL A 158 5.69 -3.36 13.74
N PHE A 159 6.15 -4.28 12.90
CA PHE A 159 6.80 -3.94 11.63
C PHE A 159 5.88 -3.16 10.69
N LEU A 160 4.60 -3.55 10.60
CA LEU A 160 3.57 -2.79 9.90
C LEU A 160 3.48 -1.36 10.48
N GLY A 161 3.30 -1.21 11.79
CA GLY A 161 3.24 0.09 12.45
C GLY A 161 4.46 0.97 12.14
N TRP A 162 5.67 0.39 12.19
CA TRP A 162 6.92 1.11 11.90
C TRP A 162 7.03 1.51 10.43
N SER A 163 6.56 0.66 9.52
CA SER A 163 6.55 0.98 8.10
C SER A 163 5.66 2.17 7.76
N LEU A 164 4.55 2.37 8.49
CA LEU A 164 3.65 3.49 8.26
C LEU A 164 4.29 4.84 8.57
N PHE A 165 5.32 4.90 9.43
CA PHE A 165 6.07 6.13 9.63
C PHE A 165 6.81 6.59 8.37
N PHE A 166 7.12 5.69 7.43
CA PHE A 166 7.73 6.05 6.15
C PHE A 166 6.76 6.78 5.20
N LEU A 167 5.46 6.85 5.52
CA LEU A 167 4.52 7.71 4.79
C LEU A 167 4.89 9.20 4.90
N VAL A 168 5.50 9.63 6.02
CA VAL A 168 5.94 11.02 6.20
C VAL A 168 7.08 11.40 5.24
N PRO A 169 8.24 10.70 5.23
CA PRO A 169 9.29 10.98 4.25
C PRO A 169 8.83 10.72 2.80
N LEU A 170 7.90 9.80 2.57
CA LEU A 170 7.30 9.64 1.24
C LEU A 170 6.50 10.88 0.83
N ALA A 171 5.63 11.39 1.71
CA ALA A 171 4.87 12.61 1.46
C ALA A 171 5.80 13.80 1.20
N MET A 172 6.89 13.93 1.95
CA MET A 172 7.92 14.95 1.70
C MET A 172 8.52 14.81 0.30
N GLN A 173 8.91 13.60 -0.14
CA GLN A 173 9.42 13.38 -1.49
C GLN A 173 8.41 13.79 -2.57
N LEU A 174 7.13 13.46 -2.38
CA LEU A 174 6.07 13.82 -3.33
C LEU A 174 5.89 15.34 -3.40
N PHE A 175 5.67 15.99 -2.25
CA PHE A 175 5.37 17.42 -2.20
C PHE A 175 6.55 18.31 -2.59
N THR A 176 7.79 17.93 -2.25
CA THR A 176 8.97 18.67 -2.72
C THR A 176 9.09 18.64 -4.24
N ASN A 177 8.86 17.48 -4.87
CA ASN A 177 8.90 17.37 -6.33
C ASN A 177 7.75 18.12 -6.99
N MET A 178 6.53 18.03 -6.44
CA MET A 178 5.38 18.78 -6.94
C MET A 178 5.61 20.28 -6.83
N ALA A 179 6.11 20.80 -5.71
CA ALA A 179 6.39 22.22 -5.53
C ALA A 179 7.42 22.73 -6.56
N ARG A 180 8.48 21.94 -6.81
CA ARG A 180 9.47 22.23 -7.85
C ARG A 180 8.81 22.31 -9.23
N LEU A 181 7.94 21.36 -9.57
CA LEU A 181 7.28 21.31 -10.88
C LEU A 181 6.30 22.46 -11.05
N ILE A 182 5.47 22.75 -10.05
CA ILE A 182 4.52 23.87 -10.08
C ILE A 182 5.25 25.19 -10.33
N ALA A 183 6.36 25.44 -9.61
CA ALA A 183 7.15 26.64 -9.81
C ALA A 183 7.72 26.74 -11.24
N GLN A 184 8.19 25.62 -11.80
CA GLN A 184 8.76 25.58 -13.14
C GLN A 184 7.70 25.76 -14.24
N THR A 185 6.54 25.12 -14.11
CA THR A 185 5.46 25.24 -15.09
C THR A 185 4.87 26.64 -15.09
N THR A 186 4.70 27.27 -13.92
CA THR A 186 4.19 28.64 -13.84
C THR A 186 5.16 29.68 -14.42
N ASP A 187 6.47 29.49 -14.24
CA ASP A 187 7.49 30.37 -14.85
C ASP A 187 7.54 30.23 -16.38
N GLU A 188 7.36 29.01 -16.91
CA GLU A 188 7.28 28.76 -18.35
C GLU A 188 6.01 29.38 -18.96
N ASP A 189 4.86 29.21 -18.30
CA ASP A 189 3.60 29.84 -18.72
C ASP A 189 3.73 31.36 -18.75
N TYR A 190 4.32 31.97 -17.71
CA TYR A 190 4.56 33.40 -17.65
C TYR A 190 5.41 33.89 -18.83
N LYS A 191 6.57 33.25 -19.07
CA LYS A 191 7.45 33.62 -20.19
C LYS A 191 6.81 33.44 -21.55
N SER A 192 5.95 32.44 -21.73
CA SER A 192 5.20 32.23 -22.97
C SER A 192 4.13 33.30 -23.22
N SER A 193 3.60 33.92 -22.17
CA SER A 193 2.59 34.98 -22.27
C SER A 193 3.16 36.36 -22.62
N GLU A 194 4.47 36.56 -22.45
CA GLU A 194 5.18 37.79 -22.79
C GLU A 194 5.78 37.80 -24.21
N ALA A 195 5.74 36.66 -24.92
CA ALA A 195 6.30 36.46 -26.27
C ALA A 195 5.23 36.56 -27.36
#